data_AF-A0A0J1FEP0-F1
#
_entry.id   AF-A0A0J1FEP0-F1
#
_cell.length_a   1.000
_cell.length_b   1.000
_cell.length_c   1.000
_cell.angle_alpha   90.00
_cell.angle_beta   90.00
_cell.angle_gamma   90.00
#
_symmetry.space_group_name_H-M   'P 1'
#
loop_
_entity.id
_entity.type
_entity.pdbx_description
1 polymer ?
#
loop_
_entity_poly.entity_id
_entity_poly.type
_entity_poly.pdbx_seq_one_letter_code
_entity_poly.pdbx_strand_id
1 'polypeptide(L)'
;MLESIEGYQMTPEQQYRARLIRSHLEFVENSINHLDTMLNTLVAPYENAIQLLCTIPGVDRTSAITIISEIGTDMTHFTSSKRLCCWAGLTPGNNESAGKKKSVRITRAGVYLKPALVQVAHAAVKAKDNPYYRIKYERIAKRRGKKRAIIAIARMILTAIYHMLSTGEVFNPCDLYQVDMTVELRDKQKEKALKRAVSLLISQGIVQASDILDSTLKPA
;
A
#
# COMPACT_ATOMS: atom_id res chain seq x y z
N MET A 1 -10.30 -41.87 0.50
CA MET A 1 -11.24 -41.35 1.53
C MET A 1 -12.50 -42.20 1.67
N LEU A 2 -13.01 -42.84 0.61
CA LEU A 2 -14.04 -43.91 0.72
C LEU A 2 -13.53 -45.15 1.47
N GLU A 3 -12.22 -45.45 1.35
CA GLU A 3 -11.55 -46.52 2.10
C GLU A 3 -11.58 -46.34 3.63
N SER A 4 -11.78 -45.11 4.15
CA SER A 4 -11.89 -44.89 5.61
C SER A 4 -13.27 -45.24 6.19
N ILE A 5 -14.23 -45.63 5.35
CA ILE A 5 -15.60 -46.00 5.74
C ILE A 5 -15.80 -47.53 5.61
N GLU A 6 -14.80 -48.26 5.11
CA GLU A 6 -14.81 -49.73 5.01
C GLU A 6 -14.76 -50.38 6.41
N GLY A 7 -15.90 -50.43 7.09
CA GLY A 7 -16.04 -51.05 8.42
C GLY A 7 -17.24 -50.56 9.22
N TYR A 8 -17.83 -49.42 8.87
CA TYR A 8 -19.04 -48.89 9.52
C TYR A 8 -20.24 -48.99 8.56
N GLN A 9 -21.26 -49.77 8.92
CA GLN A 9 -22.52 -49.79 8.18
C GLN A 9 -23.26 -48.46 8.40
N MET A 10 -23.20 -47.57 7.42
CA MET A 10 -24.01 -46.35 7.42
C MET A 10 -25.47 -46.67 7.09
N THR A 11 -26.41 -46.15 7.89
CA THR A 11 -27.84 -46.29 7.59
C THR A 11 -28.21 -45.57 6.28
N PRO A 12 -29.28 -45.95 5.58
CA PRO A 12 -29.71 -45.29 4.34
C PRO A 12 -29.90 -43.78 4.48
N GLU A 13 -30.39 -43.31 5.63
CA GLU A 13 -30.58 -41.89 5.93
C GLU A 13 -29.24 -41.15 6.08
N GLN A 14 -28.25 -41.80 6.71
CA GLN A 14 -26.89 -41.25 6.84
C GLN A 14 -26.21 -41.12 5.47
N GLN A 15 -26.35 -42.13 4.62
CA GLN A 15 -25.83 -42.10 3.25
C GLN A 15 -26.47 -40.97 2.43
N TYR A 16 -27.80 -40.79 2.54
CA TYR A 16 -28.51 -39.70 1.86
C TYR A 16 -27.98 -38.32 2.28
N ARG A 17 -27.84 -38.08 3.60
CA ARG A 17 -27.31 -36.81 4.13
C ARG A 17 -25.86 -36.57 3.66
N ALA A 18 -25.02 -37.60 3.68
CA ALA A 18 -23.64 -37.50 3.22
C ALA A 18 -23.55 -37.15 1.72
N ARG A 19 -24.40 -37.74 0.87
CA ARG A 19 -24.48 -37.39 -0.55
C ARG A 19 -24.94 -35.95 -0.78
N LEU A 20 -25.94 -35.49 -0.02
CA LEU A 20 -26.42 -34.10 -0.10
C LEU A 20 -25.31 -33.10 0.26
N ILE A 21 -24.59 -33.34 1.35
CA ILE A 21 -23.46 -32.49 1.78
C ILE A 21 -22.34 -32.53 0.73
N ARG A 22 -22.02 -33.71 0.19
CA ARG A 22 -21.01 -33.87 -0.87
C ARG A 22 -21.37 -33.08 -2.12
N SER A 23 -22.63 -33.17 -2.58
CA SER A 23 -23.09 -32.42 -3.75
C SER A 23 -22.99 -30.91 -3.52
N HIS A 24 -23.33 -30.42 -2.33
CA HIS A 24 -23.16 -29.01 -2.00
C HIS A 24 -21.69 -28.59 -1.95
N LEU A 25 -20.81 -29.45 -1.42
CA LEU A 25 -19.37 -29.21 -1.43
C LEU A 25 -18.83 -29.10 -2.87
N GLU A 26 -19.18 -30.07 -3.73
CA GLU A 26 -18.80 -30.07 -5.14
C GLU A 26 -19.32 -28.82 -5.88
N PHE A 27 -20.56 -28.39 -5.57
CA PHE A 27 -21.10 -27.15 -6.12
C PHE A 27 -20.30 -25.91 -5.72
N VAL A 28 -19.93 -25.79 -4.45
CA VAL A 28 -19.11 -24.67 -3.95
C VAL A 28 -17.71 -24.71 -4.55
N GLU A 29 -17.07 -25.87 -4.64
CA GLU A 29 -15.76 -26.05 -5.27
C GLU A 29 -15.79 -25.64 -6.75
N ASN A 30 -16.80 -26.09 -7.50
CA ASN A 30 -16.99 -25.69 -8.89
C ASN A 30 -17.24 -24.19 -9.04
N SER A 31 -17.99 -23.59 -8.12
CA SER A 31 -18.25 -22.14 -8.12
C SER A 31 -16.97 -21.34 -7.86
N ILE A 32 -16.12 -21.79 -6.93
CA ILE A 32 -14.81 -21.19 -6.66
C ILE A 32 -13.94 -21.25 -7.92
N ASN A 33 -13.80 -22.42 -8.53
CA ASN A 33 -12.99 -22.60 -9.74
C ASN A 33 -13.49 -21.74 -10.91
N HIS A 34 -14.81 -21.60 -11.05
CA HIS A 34 -15.40 -20.73 -12.07
C HIS A 34 -15.04 -19.27 -11.82
N LEU A 35 -15.18 -18.78 -10.58
CA LEU A 35 -14.82 -17.42 -10.21
C LEU A 35 -13.32 -17.15 -10.37
N ASP A 36 -12.46 -18.10 -10.03
CA ASP A 36 -11.00 -17.97 -10.23
C ASP A 36 -10.65 -17.85 -11.72
N THR A 37 -11.32 -18.62 -12.58
CA THR A 37 -11.15 -18.54 -14.04
C THR A 37 -11.58 -17.17 -14.58
N MET A 38 -12.74 -16.68 -14.12
CA MET A 38 -13.22 -15.34 -14.47
C MET A 38 -12.26 -14.26 -13.98
N LEU A 39 -11.79 -14.36 -12.73
CA LEU A 39 -10.86 -13.41 -12.14
C LEU A 39 -9.55 -13.35 -12.93
N ASN A 40 -8.98 -14.49 -13.31
CA ASN A 40 -7.77 -14.52 -14.14
C ASN A 40 -7.97 -13.83 -15.49
N THR A 41 -9.16 -13.99 -16.09
CA THR A 41 -9.51 -13.32 -17.35
C THR A 41 -9.62 -11.80 -17.17
N LEU A 42 -10.27 -11.34 -16.10
CA LEU A 42 -10.45 -9.92 -15.79
C LEU A 42 -9.14 -9.23 -15.38
N VAL A 43 -8.22 -9.99 -14.78
CA VAL A 43 -6.94 -9.51 -14.30
C VAL A 43 -5.90 -9.37 -15.42
N ALA A 44 -6.00 -10.16 -16.49
CA ALA A 44 -5.06 -10.17 -17.61
C ALA A 44 -4.63 -8.77 -18.13
N PRO A 45 -5.53 -7.78 -18.37
CA PRO A 45 -5.12 -6.44 -18.82
C PRO A 45 -4.32 -5.63 -17.77
N TYR A 46 -4.40 -6.01 -16.50
CA TYR A 46 -3.76 -5.32 -15.38
C TYR A 46 -2.47 -6.01 -14.90
N GLU A 47 -2.00 -7.05 -15.60
CA GLU A 47 -0.87 -7.87 -15.13
C GLU A 47 0.41 -7.05 -14.96
N ASN A 48 0.67 -6.06 -15.83
CA ASN A 48 1.81 -5.15 -15.69
C ASN A 48 1.72 -4.31 -14.39
N ALA A 49 0.53 -3.80 -14.07
CA ALA A 49 0.31 -3.04 -12.84
C ALA A 49 0.46 -3.94 -11.61
N ILE A 50 -0.03 -5.19 -11.67
CA ILE A 50 0.12 -6.18 -10.60
C ILE A 50 1.58 -6.50 -10.35
N GLN A 51 2.34 -6.80 -11.40
CA GLN A 51 3.78 -7.07 -11.30
C GLN A 51 4.52 -5.87 -10.70
N LEU A 52 4.15 -4.66 -11.12
CA LEU A 52 4.71 -3.42 -10.56
C LEU A 52 4.42 -3.32 -9.06
N LEU A 53 3.18 -3.54 -8.61
CA LEU A 53 2.83 -3.47 -7.20
C LEU A 53 3.49 -4.58 -6.36
N CYS A 54 3.69 -5.77 -6.91
CA CYS A 54 4.40 -6.88 -6.26
C CYS A 54 5.88 -6.57 -5.97
N THR A 55 6.46 -5.51 -6.55
CA THR A 55 7.81 -5.05 -6.18
C THR A 55 7.87 -4.43 -4.78
N ILE A 56 6.72 -4.04 -4.22
CA ILE A 56 6.62 -3.50 -2.86
C ILE A 56 6.75 -4.65 -1.85
N PRO A 57 7.66 -4.55 -0.85
CA PRO A 57 7.77 -5.56 0.20
C PRO A 57 6.44 -5.80 0.90
N GLY A 58 5.99 -7.05 0.92
CA GLY A 58 4.74 -7.47 1.57
C GLY A 58 3.49 -7.39 0.70
N VAL A 59 3.58 -6.89 -0.54
CA VAL A 59 2.49 -6.99 -1.53
C VAL A 59 2.66 -8.29 -2.31
N ASP A 60 1.66 -9.17 -2.22
CA ASP A 60 1.55 -10.37 -3.05
C ASP A 60 0.56 -10.13 -4.21
N ARG A 61 0.47 -11.10 -5.12
CA ARG A 61 -0.42 -11.01 -6.29
C ARG A 61 -1.88 -10.80 -5.87
N THR A 62 -2.36 -11.52 -4.87
CA THR A 62 -3.75 -11.43 -4.38
C THR A 62 -4.05 -10.06 -3.77
N SER A 63 -3.13 -9.52 -2.97
CA SER A 63 -3.28 -8.17 -2.42
C SER A 63 -3.19 -7.11 -3.51
N ALA A 64 -2.31 -7.26 -4.50
CA ALA A 64 -2.22 -6.35 -5.65
C ALA A 64 -3.53 -6.32 -6.44
N ILE A 65 -4.12 -7.49 -6.72
CA ILE A 65 -5.44 -7.60 -7.37
C ILE A 65 -6.51 -6.90 -6.54
N THR A 66 -6.55 -7.15 -5.23
CA THR A 66 -7.52 -6.53 -4.31
C THR A 66 -7.37 -5.01 -4.27
N ILE A 67 -6.14 -4.50 -4.31
CA ILE A 67 -5.86 -3.07 -4.34
C ILE A 67 -6.36 -2.47 -5.66
N ILE A 68 -5.98 -3.07 -6.79
CA ILE A 68 -6.38 -2.59 -8.12
C ILE A 68 -7.89 -2.68 -8.33
N SER A 69 -8.57 -3.71 -7.81
CA SER A 69 -10.03 -3.81 -7.90
C SER A 69 -10.74 -2.70 -7.13
N GLU A 70 -10.14 -2.18 -6.06
CA GLU A 70 -10.73 -1.12 -5.24
C GLU A 70 -10.41 0.29 -5.77
N ILE A 71 -9.20 0.53 -6.27
CA ILE A 71 -8.73 1.89 -6.62
C ILE A 71 -8.58 2.11 -8.14
N GLY A 72 -8.59 1.04 -8.94
CA GLY A 72 -8.26 1.08 -10.37
C GLY A 72 -6.77 1.33 -10.64
N THR A 73 -6.42 1.53 -11.91
CA THR A 73 -5.07 1.93 -12.33
C THR A 73 -4.95 3.42 -12.61
N ASP A 74 -6.07 4.11 -12.87
CA ASP A 74 -6.08 5.53 -13.16
C ASP A 74 -6.10 6.38 -11.87
N MET A 75 -4.96 6.99 -11.57
CA MET A 75 -4.78 7.82 -10.37
C MET A 75 -5.33 9.24 -10.51
N THR A 76 -5.77 9.65 -11.71
CA THR A 76 -6.36 10.98 -11.94
C THR A 76 -7.65 11.17 -11.16
N HIS A 77 -8.43 10.10 -10.94
CA HIS A 77 -9.67 10.09 -10.14
C HIS A 77 -9.48 10.62 -8.72
N PHE A 78 -8.31 10.41 -8.11
CA PHE A 78 -8.06 10.82 -6.73
C PHE A 78 -7.37 12.18 -6.61
N THR A 79 -6.79 12.72 -7.69
CA THR A 79 -6.04 14.00 -7.75
C THR A 79 -4.76 14.06 -6.88
N SER A 80 -4.70 13.36 -5.74
CA SER A 80 -3.53 13.30 -4.85
C SER A 80 -3.53 12.02 -4.02
N SER A 81 -2.36 11.56 -3.59
CA SER A 81 -2.25 10.38 -2.72
C SER A 81 -2.96 10.59 -1.38
N LYS A 82 -3.03 11.84 -0.90
CA LYS A 82 -3.71 12.19 0.36
C LYS A 82 -5.20 11.90 0.29
N ARG A 83 -5.85 12.25 -0.83
CA ARG A 83 -7.27 11.97 -1.07
C ARG A 83 -7.52 10.46 -1.18
N LEU A 84 -6.66 9.73 -1.88
CA LEU A 84 -6.71 8.26 -1.92
C LEU A 84 -6.62 7.65 -0.51
N CYS A 85 -5.68 8.13 0.32
CA CYS A 85 -5.57 7.67 1.71
C CYS A 85 -6.81 7.96 2.55
N CYS A 86 -7.47 9.11 2.33
CA CYS A 86 -8.73 9.46 2.98
C CYS A 86 -9.86 8.53 2.54
N TRP A 87 -9.96 8.26 1.24
CA TRP A 87 -10.94 7.34 0.66
C TRP A 87 -10.77 5.92 1.20
N ALA A 88 -9.52 5.44 1.31
CA ALA A 88 -9.17 4.14 1.89
C ALA A 88 -9.37 4.07 3.42
N GLY A 89 -9.75 5.16 4.08
CA GLY A 89 -9.99 5.20 5.53
C GLY A 89 -8.73 5.03 6.39
N LEU A 90 -7.56 5.34 5.85
CA LEU A 90 -6.27 5.32 6.56
C LEU A 90 -5.95 6.64 7.28
N THR A 91 -6.89 7.59 7.27
CA THR A 91 -6.74 8.90 7.89
C THR A 91 -7.70 9.05 9.06
N PRO A 92 -7.31 9.82 10.11
CA PRO A 92 -8.28 10.31 11.08
C PRO A 92 -9.39 11.08 10.37
N GLY A 93 -10.61 11.02 10.90
CA GLY A 93 -11.69 11.88 10.42
C GLY A 93 -11.39 13.37 10.65
N ASN A 94 -12.21 14.24 10.07
CA ASN A 94 -12.23 15.66 10.45
C ASN A 94 -13.47 15.91 11.31
N ASN A 95 -13.28 16.30 12.58
CA ASN A 95 -14.38 16.70 13.46
C ASN A 95 -14.02 18.02 14.12
N GLU A 96 -14.46 19.08 13.45
CA GLU A 96 -14.28 20.46 13.86
C GLU A 96 -15.66 21.09 14.03
N SER A 97 -15.90 21.66 15.20
CA SER A 97 -17.16 22.34 15.52
C SER A 97 -16.81 23.66 16.20
N ALA A 98 -17.35 24.77 15.72
CA ALA A 98 -17.08 26.12 16.25
C ALA A 98 -15.57 26.42 16.43
N GLY A 99 -14.75 26.06 15.45
CA GLY A 99 -13.29 26.30 15.46
C GLY A 99 -12.47 25.42 16.42
N LYS A 100 -13.10 24.48 17.15
CA LYS A 100 -12.40 23.53 18.02
C LYS A 100 -12.23 22.18 17.31
N LYS A 101 -10.96 21.77 17.13
CA LYS A 101 -10.60 20.46 16.57
C LYS A 101 -10.61 19.39 17.65
N LYS A 102 -11.45 18.37 17.47
CA LYS A 102 -11.55 17.23 18.40
C LYS A 102 -10.66 16.08 17.95
N SER A 103 -10.11 15.34 18.92
CA SER A 103 -9.39 14.09 18.65
C SER A 103 -10.36 13.03 18.14
N VAL A 104 -10.06 12.42 16.99
CA VAL A 104 -10.94 11.43 16.35
C VAL A 104 -10.20 10.17 15.93
N ARG A 105 -10.98 9.09 15.79
CA ARG A 105 -10.51 7.81 15.26
C ARG A 105 -10.42 7.86 13.73
N ILE A 106 -9.75 6.86 13.16
CA ILE A 106 -9.77 6.63 11.72
C ILE A 106 -11.18 6.29 11.25
N THR A 107 -11.49 6.62 10.00
CA THR A 107 -12.81 6.39 9.42
C THR A 107 -13.05 4.89 9.16
N ARG A 108 -14.33 4.51 9.08
CA ARG A 108 -14.73 3.13 8.72
C ARG A 108 -14.66 2.86 7.21
N ALA A 109 -14.21 3.82 6.40
CA ALA A 109 -14.07 3.69 4.95
C ALA A 109 -13.04 2.61 4.55
N GLY A 110 -13.13 2.14 3.30
CA GLY A 110 -12.29 1.09 2.74
C GLY A 110 -12.55 -0.28 3.38
N VAL A 111 -13.75 -0.83 3.20
CA VAL A 111 -14.16 -2.10 3.85
C VAL A 111 -13.26 -3.25 3.45
N TYR A 112 -12.87 -3.32 2.18
CA TYR A 112 -11.97 -4.36 1.65
C TYR A 112 -10.52 -3.87 1.53
N LEU A 113 -10.31 -2.65 1.03
CA LEU A 113 -8.97 -2.09 0.83
C LEU A 113 -8.18 -1.94 2.15
N LYS A 114 -8.80 -1.44 3.23
CA LYS A 114 -8.07 -1.18 4.48
C LYS A 114 -7.58 -2.46 5.15
N PRO A 115 -8.38 -3.53 5.32
CA PRO A 115 -7.89 -4.81 5.81
C PRO A 115 -6.76 -5.37 4.95
N ALA A 116 -6.88 -5.33 3.61
CA ALA A 116 -5.84 -5.80 2.71
C ALA A 116 -4.52 -5.04 2.93
N LEU A 117 -4.55 -3.70 2.96
CA LEU A 117 -3.36 -2.87 3.21
C LEU A 117 -2.77 -3.09 4.61
N VAL A 118 -3.58 -3.42 5.61
CA VAL A 118 -3.09 -3.76 6.95
C VAL A 118 -2.35 -5.09 6.95
N GLN A 119 -2.83 -6.10 6.22
CA GLN A 119 -2.12 -7.37 6.06
C GLN A 119 -0.80 -7.19 5.32
N VAL A 120 -0.84 -6.44 4.22
CA VAL A 120 0.36 -6.05 3.46
C VAL A 120 1.35 -5.32 4.37
N ALA A 121 0.90 -4.36 5.18
CA ALA A 121 1.77 -3.64 6.11
C ALA A 121 2.39 -4.56 7.18
N HIS A 122 1.66 -5.56 7.67
CA HIS A 122 2.20 -6.57 8.58
C HIS A 122 3.27 -7.43 7.90
N ALA A 123 3.03 -7.85 6.65
CA ALA A 123 4.00 -8.60 5.86
C ALA A 123 5.25 -7.76 5.56
N ALA A 124 5.07 -6.51 5.15
CA ALA A 124 6.13 -5.56 4.84
C ALA A 124 7.07 -5.31 6.03
N VAL A 125 6.53 -5.22 7.25
CA VAL A 125 7.32 -5.03 8.48
C VAL A 125 8.09 -6.28 8.87
N LYS A 126 7.61 -7.48 8.50
CA LYS A 126 8.25 -8.77 8.77
C LYS A 126 9.23 -9.21 7.67
N ALA A 127 9.15 -8.60 6.49
CA ALA A 127 10.04 -8.91 5.37
C ALA A 127 11.51 -8.72 5.79
N LYS A 128 12.33 -9.74 5.53
CA LYS A 128 13.76 -9.73 5.88
C LYS A 128 14.60 -9.01 4.81
N ASP A 129 14.13 -9.06 3.57
CA ASP A 129 14.88 -8.59 2.40
C ASP A 129 15.00 -7.06 2.35
N ASN A 130 13.99 -6.34 2.89
CA ASN A 130 13.99 -4.89 2.92
C ASN A 130 13.59 -4.34 4.32
N PRO A 131 14.55 -3.83 5.12
CA PRO A 131 14.28 -3.34 6.47
C PRO A 131 13.57 -1.98 6.51
N TYR A 132 13.30 -1.33 5.37
CA TYR A 132 12.77 0.02 5.28
C TYR A 132 11.49 0.23 6.10
N TYR A 133 10.46 -0.59 5.89
CA TYR A 133 9.19 -0.46 6.61
C TYR A 133 9.31 -0.86 8.08
N ARG A 134 10.18 -1.82 8.40
CA ARG A 134 10.46 -2.23 9.78
C ARG A 134 11.03 -1.09 10.61
N ILE A 135 12.06 -0.40 10.11
CA ILE A 135 12.70 0.74 10.81
C ILE A 135 11.68 1.84 11.09
N LYS A 136 10.83 2.17 10.11
CA LYS A 136 9.78 3.18 10.27
C LYS A 136 8.72 2.75 11.28
N TYR A 137 8.29 1.49 11.19
CA TYR A 137 7.32 0.91 12.12
C TYR A 137 7.82 1.02 13.55
N GLU A 138 9.06 0.61 13.83
CA GLU A 138 9.64 0.67 15.18
C GLU A 138 9.71 2.10 15.73
N ARG A 139 10.14 3.08 14.92
CA ARG A 139 10.19 4.50 15.33
C ARG A 139 8.80 5.05 15.69
N ILE A 140 7.76 4.64 14.97
CA ILE A 140 6.38 5.10 15.22
C ILE A 140 5.77 4.32 16.39
N ALA A 141 6.01 3.02 16.47
CA ALA A 141 5.49 2.14 17.50
C ALA A 141 5.99 2.57 18.88
N LYS A 142 7.27 2.93 19.01
CA LYS A 142 7.86 3.46 20.25
C LYS A 142 7.16 4.73 20.76
N ARG A 143 6.68 5.60 19.87
CA ARG A 143 6.06 6.89 20.24
C ARG A 143 4.53 6.88 20.33
N ARG A 144 3.86 6.06 19.51
CA ARG A 144 2.39 6.12 19.31
C ARG A 144 1.68 4.77 19.46
N GLY A 145 2.42 3.69 19.71
CA GLY A 145 1.89 2.34 19.86
C GLY A 145 1.78 1.55 18.56
N LYS A 146 1.76 0.22 18.69
CA LYS A 146 1.83 -0.76 17.58
C LYS A 146 0.71 -0.61 16.56
N LYS A 147 -0.55 -0.49 17.01
CA LYS A 147 -1.73 -0.37 16.12
C LYS A 147 -1.66 0.88 15.23
N ARG A 148 -1.27 2.03 15.82
CA ARG A 148 -1.10 3.28 15.07
C ARG A 148 0.08 3.23 14.11
N ALA A 149 1.15 2.52 14.48
CA ALA A 149 2.30 2.34 13.61
C ALA A 149 1.96 1.53 12.36
N ILE A 150 1.21 0.44 12.48
CA ILE A 150 0.78 -0.36 11.31
C ILE A 150 -0.10 0.44 10.35
N ILE A 151 -1.05 1.22 10.85
CA ILE A 151 -1.87 2.09 10.00
C ILE A 151 -1.01 3.14 9.28
N ALA A 152 0.03 3.66 9.94
CA ALA A 152 0.97 4.57 9.31
C ALA A 152 1.78 3.90 8.20
N ILE A 153 2.19 2.64 8.37
CA ILE A 153 2.86 1.87 7.31
C ILE A 153 1.90 1.59 6.15
N ALA A 154 0.68 1.13 6.42
CA ALA A 154 -0.35 0.94 5.40
C ALA A 154 -0.58 2.22 4.57
N ARG A 155 -0.61 3.38 5.23
CA ARG A 155 -0.70 4.68 4.56
C ARG A 155 0.51 4.96 3.67
N MET A 156 1.73 4.68 4.14
CA MET A 156 2.95 4.87 3.33
C MET A 156 2.96 3.96 2.11
N ILE A 157 2.52 2.71 2.25
CA ILE A 157 2.38 1.76 1.15
C ILE A 157 1.37 2.26 0.13
N LEU A 158 0.20 2.73 0.56
CA LEU A 158 -0.81 3.27 -0.36
C LEU A 158 -0.35 4.54 -1.08
N THR A 159 0.40 5.41 -0.41
CA THR A 159 1.05 6.56 -1.06
C THR A 159 2.08 6.11 -2.10
N ALA A 160 2.88 5.08 -1.81
CA ALA A 160 3.81 4.53 -2.79
C ALA A 160 3.08 3.96 -4.01
N ILE A 161 2.01 3.18 -3.80
CA ILE A 161 1.14 2.63 -4.85
C ILE A 161 0.62 3.75 -5.76
N TYR A 162 0.11 4.84 -5.18
CA TYR A 162 -0.39 5.98 -5.97
C TYR A 162 0.67 6.54 -6.92
N HIS A 163 1.89 6.72 -6.44
CA HIS A 163 2.98 7.24 -7.28
C HIS A 163 3.45 6.21 -8.30
N MET A 164 3.61 4.95 -7.92
CA MET A 164 4.00 3.88 -8.84
C MET A 164 3.01 3.72 -9.99
N LEU A 165 1.70 3.79 -9.72
CA LEU A 165 0.68 3.74 -10.77
C LEU A 165 0.63 5.03 -11.62
N SER A 166 1.03 6.17 -11.06
CA SER A 166 1.07 7.45 -11.81
C SER A 166 2.31 7.59 -12.69
N THR A 167 3.48 7.11 -12.24
CA THR A 167 4.76 7.28 -12.93
C THR A 167 5.21 6.03 -13.69
N GLY A 168 4.68 4.85 -13.35
CA GLY A 168 5.14 3.56 -13.86
C GLY A 168 6.49 3.12 -13.28
N GLU A 169 7.02 3.83 -12.29
CA GLU A 169 8.33 3.52 -11.69
C GLU A 169 8.22 2.39 -10.66
N VAL A 170 9.25 1.55 -10.62
CA VAL A 170 9.40 0.45 -9.65
C VAL A 170 9.52 1.00 -8.22
N PHE A 171 9.05 0.22 -7.24
CA PHE A 171 9.14 0.58 -5.84
C PHE A 171 10.59 0.92 -5.43
N ASN A 172 10.79 2.17 -5.00
CA ASN A 172 12.04 2.63 -4.44
C ASN A 172 11.83 2.98 -2.95
N PRO A 173 12.58 2.38 -2.00
CA PRO A 173 12.50 2.68 -0.58
C PRO A 173 13.14 4.04 -0.21
N CYS A 174 12.87 5.09 -0.97
CA CYS A 174 13.20 6.46 -0.63
C CYS A 174 12.02 7.16 0.04
N ASP A 175 12.30 8.13 0.90
CA ASP A 175 11.24 8.94 1.49
C ASP A 175 10.64 9.87 0.40
N LEU A 176 9.45 9.52 -0.08
CA LEU A 176 8.64 10.22 -1.10
C LEU A 176 8.17 11.65 -0.72
N TYR A 177 8.84 12.34 0.21
CA TYR A 177 8.47 13.69 0.66
C TYR A 177 8.28 14.69 -0.50
N GLN A 178 8.81 14.42 -1.68
CA GLN A 178 8.79 15.32 -2.83
C GLN A 178 7.47 15.31 -3.63
N VAL A 179 6.69 14.21 -3.61
CA VAL A 179 5.71 13.99 -4.69
C VAL A 179 4.33 14.59 -4.40
N ASP A 180 3.91 14.74 -3.14
CA ASP A 180 2.62 15.39 -2.75
C ASP A 180 2.76 16.81 -2.15
N MET A 181 3.88 17.48 -2.41
CA MET A 181 4.06 18.89 -2.03
C MET A 181 3.49 19.82 -3.09
N THR A 182 2.84 20.90 -2.64
CA THR A 182 2.55 22.04 -3.52
C THR A 182 3.85 22.53 -4.16
N VAL A 183 3.78 23.06 -5.39
CA VAL A 183 4.96 23.51 -6.16
C VAL A 183 5.88 24.38 -5.30
N GLU A 184 5.30 25.32 -4.55
CA GLU A 184 6.02 26.20 -3.63
C GLU A 184 6.80 25.48 -2.51
N LEU A 185 6.21 24.43 -1.92
CA LEU A 185 6.88 23.65 -0.88
C LEU A 185 7.97 22.75 -1.46
N ARG A 186 7.76 22.26 -2.69
CA ARG A 186 8.76 21.49 -3.45
C ARG A 186 9.99 22.35 -3.75
N ASP A 187 9.80 23.58 -4.20
CA ASP A 187 10.89 24.51 -4.52
C ASP A 187 11.65 24.93 -3.26
N LYS A 188 10.94 25.26 -2.17
CA LYS A 188 11.57 25.54 -0.86
C LYS A 188 12.40 24.37 -0.32
N GLN A 189 12.01 23.13 -0.61
CA GLN A 189 12.79 21.96 -0.22
C GLN A 189 13.97 21.70 -1.15
N LYS A 190 13.80 21.87 -2.47
CA LYS A 190 14.91 21.81 -3.44
C LYS A 190 16.00 22.81 -3.05
N GLU A 191 15.63 24.06 -2.73
CA GLU A 191 16.58 25.05 -2.24
C GLU A 191 17.30 24.61 -0.96
N LYS A 192 16.58 24.03 0.02
CA LYS A 192 17.21 23.51 1.25
C LYS A 192 18.15 22.35 0.98
N ALA A 193 17.79 21.45 0.07
CA ALA A 193 18.62 20.33 -0.33
C ALA A 193 19.87 20.82 -1.07
N LEU A 194 19.72 21.78 -1.99
CA LEU A 194 20.83 22.41 -2.71
C LEU A 194 21.79 23.12 -1.74
N LYS A 195 21.27 23.89 -0.77
CA LYS A 195 22.07 24.54 0.28
C LYS A 195 22.85 23.54 1.12
N ARG A 196 22.23 22.40 1.46
CA ARG A 196 22.90 21.31 2.19
C ARG A 196 23.97 20.62 1.35
N ALA A 197 23.69 20.36 0.08
CA ALA A 197 24.66 19.76 -0.85
C ALA A 197 25.86 20.68 -1.05
N VAL A 198 25.63 21.98 -1.27
CA VAL A 198 26.67 23.02 -1.32
C VAL A 198 27.49 23.04 -0.04
N SER A 199 26.84 23.08 1.12
CA SER A 199 27.54 23.03 2.41
C SER A 199 28.38 21.77 2.58
N LEU A 200 27.92 20.63 2.07
CA LEU A 200 28.64 19.36 2.12
C LEU A 200 29.86 19.39 1.19
N LEU A 201 29.71 19.89 -0.04
CA LEU A 201 30.77 20.00 -1.04
C LEU A 201 31.90 20.95 -0.58
N ILE A 202 31.54 22.07 0.05
CA ILE A 202 32.50 22.99 0.67
C ILE A 202 33.22 22.28 1.83
N SER A 203 32.49 21.55 2.68
CA SER A 203 33.10 20.82 3.82
C SER A 203 34.07 19.71 3.39
N GLN A 204 33.86 19.12 2.22
CA GLN A 204 34.74 18.11 1.64
C GLN A 204 35.86 18.71 0.76
N GLY A 205 35.90 20.04 0.61
CA GLY A 205 36.93 20.74 -0.18
C GLY A 205 36.84 20.52 -1.68
N ILE A 206 35.71 20.00 -2.18
CA ILE A 206 35.49 19.72 -3.61
C ILE A 206 35.20 21.02 -4.38
N VAL A 207 34.62 22.03 -3.70
CA VAL A 207 34.24 23.32 -4.28
C VAL A 207 34.63 24.43 -3.31
N GLN A 208 35.23 25.53 -3.80
CA GLN A 208 35.53 26.71 -2.98
C GLN A 208 34.29 27.61 -2.89
N ALA A 209 34.10 28.30 -1.75
CA ALA A 209 32.94 29.18 -1.56
C ALA A 209 32.86 30.32 -2.60
N SER A 210 33.99 30.69 -3.21
CA SER A 210 34.09 31.65 -4.31
C SER A 210 33.42 31.17 -5.60
N ASP A 211 33.48 29.88 -5.90
CA ASP A 211 33.06 29.31 -7.19
C ASP A 211 31.53 29.30 -7.38
N ILE A 212 30.80 29.46 -6.27
CA ILE A 212 29.34 29.38 -6.24
C ILE A 212 28.71 30.75 -6.52
N LEU A 213 29.38 31.85 -6.13
CA LEU A 213 28.90 33.23 -6.29
C LEU A 213 28.87 33.69 -7.76
N ASP A 214 29.74 33.17 -8.62
CA ASP A 214 29.80 33.55 -10.03
C ASP A 214 28.67 32.97 -10.89
N SER A 215 27.98 31.92 -10.41
CA SER A 215 26.90 31.28 -11.18
C SER A 215 25.53 31.96 -11.07
N THR A 216 25.35 32.89 -10.13
CA THR A 216 24.07 33.62 -9.93
C THR A 216 23.90 34.88 -10.80
N LEU A 217 24.85 35.17 -11.69
CA LEU A 217 24.81 36.33 -12.61
C LEU A 217 24.78 35.91 -14.08
N LYS A 218 23.74 35.18 -14.51
CA LYS A 218 23.26 35.20 -15.91
C LYS A 218 21.88 34.56 -16.02
N PRO A 219 20.79 35.36 -16.03
CA PRO A 219 19.56 34.91 -16.67
C PRO A 219 19.76 34.98 -18.19
N ALA A 220 19.50 33.88 -18.88
CA ALA A 220 19.22 33.82 -20.32
C ALA A 220 17.78 33.33 -20.49
#